data_AF-A0A7W2YK18-F1
#
_entry.id   AF-A0A7W2YK18-F1
#
_cell.length_a   1.000
_cell.length_b   1.000
_cell.length_c   1.000
_cell.angle_alpha   90.00
_cell.angle_beta   90.00
_cell.angle_gamma   90.00
#
_symmetry.space_group_name_H-M   'P 1'
#
loop_
_entity.id
_entity.type
_entity.pdbx_description
1 polymer ?
#
loop_
_entity_poly.entity_id
_entity_poly.type
_entity_poly.pdbx_seq_one_letter_code
_entity_poly.pdbx_strand_id
1 'polypeptide(L)'
;MLSLAALASLSSAPSHAQDTRYISDKQYIPLRSGAGGNYRIVHRGLPSGTELTVKSYSDDGDWAEISTAGGTTGWLRAQYLMKEIPAENRLQSIEQKNQDLLQKNTELQEELSQLQSERSELSSQVMDSDSTLAKVSEELAQLKQISGKSVQLDSENRRLVEVSETLRSEVDTLVAENQRLQDKLQSSAFIDGALAVLLGVIITLVVPRLWPKRRSSSSWA
;
A
#
# COMPACT_ATOMS: atom_id res chain seq x y z
N MET A 1 -90.21 -42.94 -42.53
CA MET A 1 -90.18 -41.76 -41.64
C MET A 1 -90.35 -42.24 -40.22
N LEU A 2 -89.36 -42.01 -39.35
CA LEU A 2 -89.42 -41.96 -37.88
C LEU A 2 -88.04 -42.35 -37.33
N SER A 3 -87.22 -41.34 -37.08
CA SER A 3 -86.05 -41.46 -36.22
C SER A 3 -86.03 -40.23 -35.32
N LEU A 4 -85.45 -40.42 -34.14
CA LEU A 4 -84.99 -39.39 -33.20
C LEU A 4 -86.02 -38.80 -32.23
N ALA A 5 -85.94 -39.22 -30.97
CA ALA A 5 -85.73 -38.32 -29.82
C ALA A 5 -85.66 -39.15 -28.52
N ALA A 6 -84.49 -39.66 -28.18
CA ALA A 6 -84.22 -40.15 -26.84
C ALA A 6 -83.87 -38.95 -25.95
N LEU A 7 -84.82 -38.54 -25.12
CA LEU A 7 -84.71 -37.41 -24.20
C LEU A 7 -83.87 -37.85 -22.97
N ALA A 8 -82.58 -37.52 -22.97
CA ALA A 8 -81.71 -37.75 -21.83
C ALA A 8 -81.94 -36.67 -20.76
N SER A 9 -82.71 -37.00 -19.72
CA SER A 9 -82.87 -36.15 -18.54
C SER A 9 -81.58 -36.12 -17.72
N LEU A 10 -80.85 -35.01 -17.81
CA LEU A 10 -79.63 -34.75 -17.06
C LEU A 10 -80.00 -34.32 -15.63
N SER A 11 -80.08 -35.27 -14.70
CA SER A 11 -80.24 -34.97 -13.27
C SER A 11 -78.92 -34.43 -12.72
N SER A 12 -78.83 -33.10 -12.60
CA SER A 12 -77.72 -32.42 -11.93
C SER A 12 -77.83 -32.67 -10.42
N ALA A 13 -76.97 -33.52 -9.87
CA ALA A 13 -76.82 -33.66 -8.43
C ALA A 13 -76.06 -32.44 -7.87
N PRO A 14 -76.51 -31.81 -6.77
CA PRO A 14 -75.75 -30.74 -6.15
C PRO A 14 -74.43 -31.30 -5.62
N SER A 15 -73.32 -30.83 -6.18
CA SER A 15 -71.99 -31.04 -5.62
C SER A 15 -71.91 -30.24 -4.32
N HIS A 16 -71.98 -30.92 -3.17
CA HIS A 16 -71.66 -30.31 -1.89
C HIS A 16 -70.13 -30.06 -1.85
N ALA A 17 -69.71 -28.85 -2.22
CA ALA A 17 -68.35 -28.39 -2.00
C ALA A 17 -68.07 -28.39 -0.49
N GLN A 18 -67.09 -29.16 -0.03
CA GLN A 18 -66.63 -29.13 1.35
C GLN A 18 -65.93 -27.80 1.63
N ASP A 19 -66.64 -26.88 2.27
CA ASP A 19 -66.12 -25.59 2.72
C ASP A 19 -65.23 -25.83 3.96
N THR A 20 -63.93 -25.99 3.72
CA THR A 20 -62.95 -26.17 4.79
C THR A 20 -62.73 -24.82 5.47
N ARG A 21 -63.16 -24.72 6.72
CA ARG A 21 -63.02 -23.54 7.56
C ARG A 21 -62.04 -23.80 8.69
N TYR A 22 -61.29 -22.77 9.06
CA TYR A 22 -60.35 -22.80 10.18
C TYR A 22 -60.92 -22.00 11.36
N ILE A 23 -60.55 -22.40 12.58
CA ILE A 23 -60.84 -21.61 13.78
C ILE A 23 -59.84 -20.46 13.82
N SER A 24 -60.31 -19.26 14.16
CA SER A 24 -59.42 -18.10 14.30
C SER A 24 -58.54 -18.24 15.55
N ASP A 25 -57.24 -17.98 15.40
CA ASP A 25 -56.30 -17.94 16.53
C ASP A 25 -56.64 -16.82 17.53
N LYS A 26 -57.33 -15.77 17.06
CA LYS A 26 -57.73 -14.64 17.90
C LYS A 26 -59.07 -14.90 18.56
N GLN A 27 -59.02 -15.30 19.82
CA GLN A 27 -60.19 -15.47 20.66
C GLN A 27 -60.41 -14.24 21.56
N TYR A 28 -61.68 -13.90 21.80
CA TYR A 28 -62.05 -12.82 22.71
C TYR A 28 -62.63 -13.40 23.99
N ILE A 29 -61.97 -13.14 25.11
CA ILE A 29 -62.33 -13.68 26.42
C ILE A 29 -63.10 -12.59 27.20
N PRO A 30 -64.35 -12.84 27.61
CA PRO A 30 -65.11 -11.88 28.39
C PRO A 30 -64.61 -11.82 29.84
N LEU A 31 -64.52 -10.60 30.38
CA LEU A 31 -64.24 -10.36 31.79
C LEU A 31 -65.56 -10.16 32.54
N ARG A 32 -65.71 -10.78 33.70
CA ARG A 32 -66.95 -10.75 34.50
C ARG A 32 -66.76 -10.07 35.84
N SER A 33 -67.85 -9.64 36.47
CA SER A 33 -67.80 -8.98 37.78
C SER A 33 -67.57 -9.94 38.95
N GLY A 34 -67.65 -11.26 38.74
CA GLY A 34 -67.49 -12.28 39.79
C GLY A 34 -67.13 -13.65 39.23
N ALA A 35 -66.69 -14.56 40.10
CA ALA A 35 -66.28 -15.92 39.78
C ALA A 35 -67.48 -16.81 39.41
N GLY A 36 -67.92 -16.75 38.14
CA GLY A 36 -69.01 -17.58 37.66
C GLY A 36 -69.63 -17.11 36.34
N GLY A 37 -70.29 -18.05 35.64
CA GLY A 37 -70.94 -17.78 34.35
C GLY A 37 -72.15 -16.84 34.42
N ASN A 38 -72.77 -16.71 35.59
CA ASN A 38 -73.97 -15.90 35.81
C ASN A 38 -73.67 -14.43 36.14
N TYR A 39 -72.40 -14.09 36.38
CA TYR A 39 -72.00 -12.72 36.69
C TYR A 39 -71.98 -11.84 35.43
N ARG A 40 -72.32 -10.56 35.62
CA ARG A 40 -72.36 -9.55 34.56
C ARG A 40 -70.99 -9.42 33.89
N ILE A 41 -70.99 -9.36 32.56
CA ILE A 41 -69.80 -9.08 31.77
C ILE A 41 -69.42 -7.60 31.98
N VAL A 42 -68.23 -7.36 32.53
CA VAL A 42 -67.66 -6.02 32.72
C VAL A 42 -66.80 -5.59 31.52
N HIS A 43 -66.24 -6.54 30.77
CA HIS A 43 -65.53 -6.28 29.52
C HIS A 43 -65.86 -7.35 28.48
N ARG A 44 -66.26 -6.95 27.27
CA ARG A 44 -66.87 -7.84 26.27
C ARG A 44 -65.90 -8.65 25.42
N GLY A 45 -64.59 -8.44 25.55
CA GLY A 45 -63.62 -9.25 24.83
C GLY A 45 -62.20 -8.75 24.98
N LEU A 46 -61.46 -9.34 25.91
CA LEU A 46 -60.00 -9.21 25.92
C LEU A 46 -59.44 -10.12 24.83
N PRO A 47 -58.65 -9.60 23.87
CA PRO A 47 -58.05 -10.44 22.84
C PRO A 47 -57.04 -11.41 23.45
N SER A 48 -56.90 -12.59 22.86
CA SER A 48 -55.79 -13.52 23.14
C SER A 48 -54.45 -12.77 23.14
N GLY A 49 -53.59 -13.11 24.11
CA GLY A 49 -52.27 -12.47 24.27
C GLY A 49 -52.26 -11.11 24.94
N THR A 50 -53.39 -10.63 25.44
CA THR A 50 -53.41 -9.49 26.38
C THR A 50 -52.61 -9.86 27.64
N GLU A 51 -51.68 -8.99 28.04
CA GLU A 51 -50.98 -9.13 29.31
C GLU A 51 -51.90 -8.79 30.49
N LEU A 52 -51.95 -9.67 31.48
CA LEU A 52 -52.86 -9.59 32.62
C LEU A 52 -52.09 -9.86 33.92
N THR A 53 -52.43 -9.12 34.97
CA THR A 53 -51.94 -9.40 36.33
C THR A 53 -52.98 -10.20 37.10
N VAL A 54 -52.61 -11.39 37.57
CA VAL A 54 -53.50 -12.24 38.40
C VAL A 54 -53.43 -11.76 39.86
N LYS A 55 -54.59 -11.49 40.47
CA LYS A 55 -54.72 -11.04 41.87
C LYS A 55 -55.06 -12.20 42.80
N SER A 56 -56.05 -13.01 42.43
CA SER A 56 -56.56 -14.11 43.25
C SER A 56 -57.18 -15.19 42.38
N TYR A 57 -57.39 -16.37 42.96
CA TYR A 57 -58.16 -17.47 42.37
C TYR A 57 -59.41 -17.71 43.21
N SER A 58 -60.47 -18.24 42.59
CA SER A 58 -61.64 -18.71 43.30
C SER A 58 -61.32 -19.98 44.10
N ASP A 59 -62.16 -20.33 45.07
CA ASP A 59 -61.94 -21.47 45.98
C ASP A 59 -61.81 -22.82 45.22
N ASP A 60 -62.54 -22.94 44.11
CA ASP A 60 -62.52 -24.06 43.17
C ASP A 60 -61.39 -23.98 42.12
N GLY A 61 -60.69 -22.85 42.04
CA GLY A 61 -59.58 -22.61 41.11
C GLY A 61 -59.98 -22.38 39.65
N ASP A 62 -61.26 -22.51 39.32
CA ASP A 62 -61.80 -22.38 37.96
C ASP A 62 -61.76 -20.93 37.44
N TRP A 63 -61.77 -19.96 38.35
CA TRP A 63 -61.77 -18.54 38.03
C TRP A 63 -60.56 -17.83 38.64
N ALA A 64 -60.07 -16.83 37.93
CA ALA A 64 -59.02 -15.95 38.38
C ALA A 64 -59.49 -14.50 38.30
N GLU A 65 -59.28 -13.76 39.37
CA GLU A 65 -59.42 -12.31 39.37
C GLU A 65 -58.16 -11.71 38.75
N ILE A 66 -58.33 -10.88 37.72
CA ILE A 66 -57.25 -10.23 37.00
C ILE A 66 -57.41 -8.73 36.97
N SER A 67 -56.31 -8.03 36.69
CA SER A 67 -56.29 -6.62 36.32
C SER A 67 -55.60 -6.44 34.98
N THR A 68 -56.20 -5.64 34.11
CA THR A 68 -55.54 -5.19 32.88
C THR A 68 -54.67 -3.97 33.15
N ALA A 69 -53.73 -3.67 32.25
CA ALA A 69 -52.93 -2.43 32.31
C ALA A 69 -53.79 -1.16 32.26
N GLY A 70 -54.99 -1.23 31.66
CA GLY A 70 -55.96 -0.14 31.63
C GLY A 70 -56.74 0.06 32.94
N GLY A 71 -56.43 -0.68 34.00
CA GLY A 71 -57.06 -0.56 35.32
C GLY A 71 -58.37 -1.33 35.49
N THR A 72 -58.85 -2.01 34.44
CA THR A 72 -60.08 -2.82 34.53
C THR A 72 -59.80 -4.10 35.30
N THR A 73 -60.54 -4.32 36.40
CA THR A 73 -60.48 -5.54 37.21
C THR A 73 -61.72 -6.40 36.98
N GLY A 74 -61.56 -7.71 37.02
CA GLY A 74 -62.66 -8.65 37.01
C GLY A 74 -62.20 -10.10 36.93
N TRP A 75 -63.15 -11.01 36.73
CA TRP A 75 -62.95 -12.44 36.80
C TRP A 75 -63.04 -13.08 35.41
N LEU A 76 -62.11 -13.97 35.10
CA LEU A 76 -62.13 -14.81 33.90
C LEU A 76 -61.76 -16.26 34.24
N ARG A 77 -62.00 -17.20 33.32
CA ARG A 77 -61.68 -18.61 33.58
C ARG A 77 -60.17 -18.85 33.54
N ALA A 78 -59.65 -19.53 34.56
CA ALA A 78 -58.23 -19.80 34.70
C ALA A 78 -57.63 -20.60 33.53
N GLN A 79 -58.44 -21.42 32.85
CA GLN A 79 -58.02 -22.21 31.66
C GLN A 79 -57.48 -21.36 30.49
N TYR A 80 -57.82 -20.06 30.45
CA TYR A 80 -57.33 -19.16 29.40
C TYR A 80 -56.05 -18.42 29.80
N LEU A 81 -55.61 -18.57 31.06
CA LEU A 81 -54.36 -17.98 31.53
C LEU A 81 -53.21 -18.92 31.22
N MET A 82 -52.17 -18.35 30.62
CA MET A 82 -50.91 -19.03 30.37
C MET A 82 -49.80 -18.25 31.08
N LYS A 83 -48.81 -18.99 31.61
CA LYS A 83 -47.62 -18.37 32.22
C LYS A 83 -46.63 -17.89 31.17
N GLU A 84 -46.62 -18.54 30.00
CA GLU A 84 -45.72 -18.22 28.89
C GLU A 84 -46.39 -17.26 27.91
N ILE A 85 -45.55 -16.49 27.21
CA ILE A 85 -46.00 -15.60 26.14
C ILE A 85 -46.67 -16.43 25.04
N PRO A 86 -47.84 -16.00 24.51
CA PRO A 86 -48.51 -16.70 23.42
C PRO A 86 -47.61 -16.93 22.20
N ALA A 87 -47.86 -18.04 21.50
CA ALA A 87 -47.06 -18.45 20.36
C ALA A 87 -46.99 -17.39 19.25
N GLU A 88 -48.07 -16.66 18.97
CA GLU A 88 -48.12 -15.59 17.98
C GLU A 88 -47.17 -14.43 18.33
N ASN A 89 -47.25 -13.91 19.56
CA ASN A 89 -46.35 -12.86 20.04
C ASN A 89 -44.88 -13.34 20.03
N ARG A 90 -44.64 -14.60 20.40
CA ARG A 90 -43.31 -15.20 20.36
C ARG A 90 -42.79 -15.29 18.91
N LEU A 91 -43.62 -15.74 17.97
CA LEU A 91 -43.28 -15.85 16.56
C LEU A 91 -42.91 -14.47 15.99
N GLN A 92 -43.74 -13.46 16.23
CA GLN A 92 -43.46 -12.09 15.80
C GLN A 92 -42.11 -11.60 16.33
N SER A 93 -41.82 -11.83 17.61
CA SER A 93 -40.54 -11.43 18.20
C SER A 93 -39.34 -12.18 17.60
N ILE A 94 -39.53 -13.45 17.21
CA ILE A 94 -38.49 -14.28 16.58
C ILE A 94 -38.27 -13.83 15.15
N GLU A 95 -39.33 -13.53 14.40
CA GLU A 95 -39.24 -13.02 13.03
C GLU A 95 -38.52 -11.67 12.99
N GLN A 96 -38.85 -10.75 13.90
CA GLN A 96 -38.13 -9.48 14.06
C GLN A 96 -36.65 -9.72 14.36
N LYS A 97 -36.33 -10.57 15.34
CA LYS A 97 -34.93 -10.92 15.66
C LYS A 97 -34.20 -11.55 14.48
N ASN A 98 -34.87 -12.41 13.71
CA ASN A 98 -34.28 -13.02 12.53
C ASN A 98 -34.01 -11.99 11.44
N GLN A 99 -34.92 -11.03 11.22
CA GLN A 99 -34.68 -9.92 10.30
C GLN A 99 -33.49 -9.07 10.74
N ASP A 100 -33.44 -8.69 12.02
CA ASP A 100 -32.31 -7.93 12.58
C ASP A 100 -30.99 -8.69 12.46
N LEU A 101 -31.00 -10.00 12.71
CA LEU A 101 -29.82 -10.86 12.60
C LEU A 101 -29.37 -11.02 11.14
N LEU A 102 -30.30 -11.14 10.20
CA LEU A 102 -29.99 -11.19 8.77
C LEU A 102 -29.36 -9.88 8.32
N GLN A 103 -29.92 -8.73 8.70
CA GLN A 103 -29.36 -7.42 8.40
C GLN A 103 -27.95 -7.25 8.97
N LYS A 104 -27.74 -7.62 10.23
CA LYS A 104 -26.39 -7.58 10.84
C LYS A 104 -25.42 -8.51 10.14
N ASN A 105 -25.87 -9.69 9.70
CA ASN A 105 -25.00 -10.61 8.97
C ASN A 105 -24.56 -10.01 7.63
N THR A 106 -25.47 -9.37 6.90
CA THR A 106 -25.14 -8.69 5.65
C THR A 106 -24.20 -7.51 5.88
N GLU A 107 -24.44 -6.68 6.90
CA GLU A 107 -23.56 -5.56 7.27
C GLU A 107 -22.15 -6.05 7.65
N LEU A 108 -22.04 -7.10 8.46
CA LEU A 108 -20.76 -7.69 8.85
C LEU A 108 -20.03 -8.33 7.67
N GLN A 109 -20.75 -8.93 6.72
CA GLN A 109 -20.14 -9.47 5.49
C GLN A 109 -19.58 -8.35 4.61
N GLU A 110 -20.32 -7.24 4.46
CA GLU A 110 -19.84 -6.06 3.73
C GLU A 110 -18.61 -5.45 4.42
N GLU A 111 -18.64 -5.26 5.73
CA GLU A 111 -17.52 -4.74 6.51
C GLU A 111 -16.28 -5.63 6.38
N LEU A 112 -16.44 -6.96 6.45
CA LEU A 112 -15.34 -7.90 6.23
C LEU A 112 -14.73 -7.77 4.83
N SER A 113 -15.56 -7.63 3.80
CA SER A 113 -15.09 -7.47 2.43
C SER A 113 -14.33 -6.15 2.22
N GLN A 114 -14.78 -5.08 2.88
CA GLN A 114 -14.12 -3.77 2.87
C GLN A 114 -12.78 -3.83 3.60
N LEU A 115 -12.75 -4.37 4.81
CA LEU A 115 -11.52 -4.54 5.60
C LEU A 115 -10.50 -5.44 4.91
N GLN A 116 -10.94 -6.48 4.20
CA GLN A 116 -10.06 -7.33 3.39
C GLN A 116 -9.46 -6.55 2.21
N SER A 117 -10.26 -5.70 1.55
CA SER A 117 -9.80 -4.85 0.45
C SER A 117 -8.80 -3.80 0.94
N GLU A 118 -9.11 -3.12 2.04
CA GLU A 118 -8.22 -2.14 2.69
C GLU A 118 -6.91 -2.78 3.15
N ARG A 119 -6.97 -3.99 3.74
CA ARG A 119 -5.77 -4.78 4.09
C ARG A 119 -4.90 -5.07 2.87
N SER A 120 -5.50 -5.46 1.74
CA SER A 120 -4.77 -5.72 0.51
C SER A 120 -4.12 -4.46 -0.05
N GLU A 121 -4.84 -3.34 -0.03
CA GLU A 121 -4.33 -2.04 -0.48
C GLU A 121 -3.18 -1.54 0.40
N LEU A 122 -3.35 -1.53 1.72
CA LEU A 122 -2.31 -1.16 2.67
C LEU A 122 -1.08 -2.06 2.55
N SER A 123 -1.28 -3.37 2.34
CA SER A 123 -0.17 -4.29 2.09
C SER A 123 0.60 -3.92 0.83
N SER A 124 -0.09 -3.54 -0.26
CA SER A 124 0.57 -3.07 -1.49
C SER A 124 1.33 -1.77 -1.25
N GLN A 125 0.73 -0.80 -0.54
CA GLN A 125 1.39 0.47 -0.23
C GLN A 125 2.65 0.29 0.63
N VAL A 126 2.63 -0.66 1.57
CA VAL A 126 3.83 -1.01 2.38
C VAL A 126 4.92 -1.59 1.48
N MET A 127 4.58 -2.54 0.60
CA MET A 127 5.56 -3.12 -0.33
C MET A 127 6.16 -2.07 -1.28
N ASP A 128 5.34 -1.15 -1.79
CA ASP A 128 5.80 -0.05 -2.64
C ASP A 128 6.69 0.92 -1.86
N SER A 129 6.30 1.27 -0.63
CA SER A 129 7.09 2.13 0.25
C SER A 129 8.45 1.51 0.56
N ASP A 130 8.50 0.22 0.89
CA ASP A 130 9.77 -0.51 1.12
C ASP A 130 10.66 -0.53 -0.13
N SER A 131 10.06 -0.75 -1.31
CA SER A 131 10.77 -0.70 -2.60
C SER A 131 11.35 0.70 -2.88
N THR A 132 10.59 1.75 -2.62
CA THR A 132 11.07 3.14 -2.77
C THR A 132 12.17 3.47 -1.77
N LEU A 133 12.04 3.03 -0.52
CA LEU A 133 13.05 3.25 0.51
C LEU A 133 14.35 2.53 0.14
N ALA A 134 14.28 1.29 -0.35
CA ALA A 134 15.44 0.57 -0.86
C ALA A 134 16.12 1.33 -2.02
N LYS A 135 15.36 1.80 -3.01
CA LYS A 135 15.90 2.58 -4.14
C LYS A 135 16.55 3.88 -3.70
N VAL A 136 15.88 4.67 -2.86
CA VAL A 136 16.41 5.94 -2.35
C VAL A 136 17.66 5.71 -1.50
N SER A 137 17.71 4.63 -0.71
CA SER A 137 18.89 4.28 0.09
C SER A 137 20.10 3.95 -0.79
N GLU A 138 19.87 3.23 -1.89
CA GLU A 138 20.89 2.88 -2.88
C GLU A 138 21.38 4.12 -3.64
N GLU A 139 20.47 4.99 -4.10
CA GLU A 139 20.82 6.27 -4.74
C GLU A 139 21.66 7.16 -3.81
N LEU A 140 21.32 7.20 -2.52
CA LEU A 140 22.06 7.97 -1.52
C LEU A 140 23.48 7.37 -1.33
N ALA A 141 23.60 6.04 -1.29
CA ALA A 141 24.90 5.38 -1.22
C ALA A 141 25.76 5.67 -2.47
N GLN A 142 25.17 5.60 -3.66
CA GLN A 142 25.82 5.94 -4.92
C GLN A 142 26.26 7.40 -4.98
N LEU A 143 25.40 8.34 -4.57
CA LEU A 143 25.74 9.77 -4.52
C LEU A 143 26.90 10.06 -3.56
N LYS A 144 26.92 9.41 -2.38
CA LYS A 144 28.04 9.51 -1.44
C LYS A 144 29.34 8.98 -2.07
N GLN A 145 29.27 7.85 -2.77
CA GLN A 145 30.44 7.27 -3.45
C GLN A 145 30.96 8.17 -4.58
N ILE A 146 30.06 8.69 -5.43
CA ILE A 146 30.41 9.59 -6.54
C ILE A 146 31.03 10.88 -6.00
N SER A 147 30.47 11.42 -4.93
CA SER A 147 30.99 12.61 -4.25
C SER A 147 32.37 12.35 -3.61
N GLY A 148 32.62 11.15 -3.07
CA GLY A 148 33.96 10.74 -2.65
C GLY A 148 34.95 10.65 -3.82
N LYS A 149 34.51 10.12 -4.97
CA LYS A 149 35.33 9.98 -6.18
C LYS A 149 35.66 11.33 -6.84
N SER A 150 34.76 12.32 -6.80
CA SER A 150 35.05 13.65 -7.38
C SER A 150 36.16 14.38 -6.63
N VAL A 151 36.21 14.25 -5.29
CA VAL A 151 37.31 14.80 -4.47
C VAL A 151 38.64 14.12 -4.81
N GLN A 152 38.64 12.80 -4.96
CA GLN A 152 39.84 12.06 -5.39
C GLN A 152 40.30 12.52 -6.79
N LEU A 153 39.37 12.67 -7.73
CA LEU A 153 39.66 13.09 -9.10
C LEU A 153 40.22 14.51 -9.15
N ASP A 154 39.72 15.46 -8.33
CA ASP A 154 40.31 16.80 -8.21
C ASP A 154 41.75 16.73 -7.68
N SER A 155 42.01 15.88 -6.68
CA SER A 155 43.36 15.70 -6.13
C SER A 155 44.34 15.09 -7.14
N GLU A 156 43.90 14.09 -7.93
CA GLU A 156 44.69 13.50 -8.99
C GLU A 156 44.94 14.48 -10.13
N ASN A 157 43.95 15.28 -10.51
CA ASN A 157 44.09 16.28 -11.56
C ASN A 157 45.09 17.37 -11.15
N ARG A 158 44.99 17.90 -9.93
CA ARG A 158 46.00 18.84 -9.39
C ARG A 158 47.40 18.25 -9.40
N ARG A 159 47.55 17.00 -8.98
CA ARG A 159 48.83 16.29 -9.02
C ARG A 159 49.35 16.10 -10.45
N LEU A 160 48.49 15.76 -11.40
CA LEU A 160 48.87 15.62 -12.80
C LEU A 160 49.29 16.96 -13.41
N VAL A 161 48.59 18.05 -13.08
CA VAL A 161 48.97 19.40 -13.49
C VAL A 161 50.34 19.76 -12.90
N GLU A 162 50.56 19.53 -11.61
CA GLU A 162 51.86 19.75 -10.95
C GLU A 162 52.98 18.92 -11.61
N VAL A 163 52.75 17.63 -11.83
CA VAL A 163 53.70 16.75 -12.53
C VAL A 163 53.97 17.26 -13.94
N SER A 164 52.94 17.72 -14.67
CA SER A 164 53.13 18.26 -16.02
C SER A 164 53.94 19.56 -16.04
N GLU A 165 53.74 20.44 -15.07
CA GLU A 165 54.52 21.68 -14.89
C GLU A 165 55.97 21.35 -14.55
N THR A 166 56.21 20.43 -13.61
CA THR A 166 57.57 20.02 -13.22
C THR A 166 58.34 19.37 -14.37
N LEU A 167 57.73 18.44 -15.12
CA LEU A 167 58.34 17.83 -16.30
C LEU A 167 58.65 18.88 -17.37
N ARG A 168 57.75 19.85 -17.57
CA ARG A 168 57.97 20.93 -18.54
C ARG A 168 59.15 21.80 -18.12
N SER A 169 59.22 22.18 -16.85
CA SER A 169 60.38 22.89 -16.29
C SER A 169 61.67 22.09 -16.46
N GLU A 170 61.64 20.78 -16.20
CA GLU A 170 62.81 19.91 -16.37
C GLU A 170 63.27 19.85 -17.83
N VAL A 171 62.34 19.71 -18.77
CA VAL A 171 62.63 19.78 -20.21
C VAL A 171 63.25 21.12 -20.58
N ASP A 172 62.69 22.24 -20.12
CA ASP A 172 63.24 23.58 -20.39
C ASP A 172 64.66 23.74 -19.82
N THR A 173 64.91 23.23 -18.60
CA THR A 173 66.27 23.23 -18.02
C THR A 173 67.25 22.36 -18.80
N LEU A 174 66.85 21.14 -19.21
CA LEU A 174 67.70 20.24 -19.99
C LEU A 174 68.01 20.81 -21.37
N VAL A 175 67.05 21.47 -22.02
CA VAL A 175 67.27 22.16 -23.30
C VAL A 175 68.25 23.31 -23.12
N ALA A 176 68.09 24.13 -22.08
CA ALA A 176 69.02 25.22 -21.76
C ALA A 176 70.42 24.71 -21.44
N GLU A 177 70.55 23.62 -20.68
CA GLU A 177 71.83 22.97 -20.41
C GLU A 177 72.47 22.38 -21.68
N ASN A 178 71.68 21.75 -22.55
CA ASN A 178 72.17 21.21 -23.81
C ASN A 178 72.68 22.33 -24.72
N GLN A 179 71.92 23.42 -24.87
CA GLN A 179 72.33 24.62 -25.60
C GLN A 179 73.62 25.20 -25.02
N ARG A 180 73.70 25.38 -23.69
CA ARG A 180 74.91 25.87 -23.02
C ARG A 180 76.12 24.97 -23.25
N LEU A 181 75.94 23.65 -23.22
CA LEU A 181 76.99 22.68 -23.51
C LEU A 181 77.45 22.78 -24.97
N GLN A 182 76.51 22.91 -25.92
CA GLN A 182 76.84 23.12 -27.33
C GLN A 182 77.61 24.43 -27.56
N ASP A 183 77.15 25.54 -26.97
CA ASP A 183 77.83 26.84 -27.05
C ASP A 183 79.25 26.79 -26.47
N LYS A 184 79.43 26.06 -25.35
CA LYS A 184 80.75 25.87 -24.73
C LYS A 184 81.68 25.03 -25.63
N LEU A 185 81.17 23.99 -26.29
CA LEU A 185 81.95 23.18 -27.23
C LEU A 185 82.29 23.94 -28.52
N GLN A 186 81.35 24.70 -29.07
CA GLN A 186 81.59 25.52 -30.25
C GLN A 186 82.59 26.65 -29.98
N SER A 187 82.47 27.34 -28.84
CA SER A 187 83.41 28.40 -28.46
C SER A 187 84.82 27.87 -28.20
N SER A 188 84.98 26.70 -27.55
CA SER A 188 86.32 26.10 -27.37
C SER A 188 86.95 25.69 -28.70
N ALA A 189 86.19 25.04 -29.59
CA ALA A 189 86.69 24.63 -30.90
C ALA A 189 87.07 25.83 -31.79
N PHE A 190 86.33 26.93 -31.71
CA PHE A 190 86.65 28.16 -32.42
C PHE A 190 87.91 28.84 -31.87
N ILE A 191 88.08 28.92 -30.54
CA ILE A 191 89.29 29.50 -29.93
C ILE A 191 90.52 28.65 -30.26
N ASP A 192 90.43 27.32 -30.17
CA ASP A 192 91.51 26.41 -30.53
C ASP A 192 91.88 26.54 -32.03
N GLY A 193 90.87 26.65 -32.91
CA GLY A 193 91.07 26.90 -34.33
C GLY A 193 91.69 28.27 -34.63
N ALA A 194 91.23 29.33 -33.97
CA ALA A 194 91.75 30.69 -34.13
C ALA A 194 93.22 30.79 -33.66
N LEU A 195 93.57 30.14 -32.55
CA LEU A 195 94.94 30.04 -32.06
C LEU A 195 95.84 29.26 -33.04
N ALA A 196 95.34 28.15 -33.60
CA ALA A 196 96.09 27.38 -34.59
C ALA A 196 96.38 28.19 -35.88
N VAL A 197 95.39 28.95 -36.38
CA VAL A 197 95.57 29.84 -37.53
C VAL A 197 96.56 30.97 -37.22
N LEU A 198 96.45 31.62 -36.05
CA LEU A 198 97.40 32.67 -35.63
C LEU A 198 98.84 32.15 -35.59
N LEU A 199 99.05 30.96 -35.02
CA LEU A 199 100.36 30.31 -35.00
C LEU A 199 100.85 30.00 -36.42
N GLY A 200 99.99 29.50 -37.31
CA GLY A 200 100.34 29.27 -38.71
C GLY A 200 100.75 30.56 -39.45
N VAL A 201 100.05 31.67 -39.22
CA VAL A 201 100.39 32.99 -39.78
C VAL A 201 101.73 33.49 -39.23
N ILE A 202 101.98 33.37 -37.93
CA ILE A 202 103.27 33.76 -37.34
C ILE A 202 104.41 32.94 -37.94
N ILE A 203 104.25 31.62 -38.05
CA ILE A 203 105.26 30.73 -38.64
C ILE A 203 105.52 31.16 -40.10
N THR A 204 104.48 31.36 -40.91
CA THR A 204 104.63 31.75 -42.33
C THR A 204 105.26 33.14 -42.53
N LEU A 205 105.07 34.09 -41.62
CA LEU A 205 105.68 35.43 -41.70
C LEU A 205 107.10 35.50 -41.14
N VAL A 206 107.38 34.75 -40.05
CA VAL A 206 108.65 34.82 -39.33
C VAL A 206 109.70 33.88 -39.91
N VAL A 207 109.32 32.68 -40.36
CA VAL A 207 110.26 31.68 -40.94
C VAL A 207 111.01 32.19 -42.18
N PRO A 208 110.39 32.87 -43.16
CA PRO A 208 111.12 33.38 -44.33
C PRO A 208 112.15 34.45 -44.00
N ARG A 209 111.98 35.15 -42.86
CA ARG A 209 112.83 36.27 -42.44
C ARG A 209 114.05 35.83 -41.64
N LEU A 210 114.09 34.59 -41.15
CA LEU A 210 115.17 34.06 -40.32
C LEU A 210 116.05 33.02 -41.04
N TRP A 211 115.85 32.77 -42.34
CA TRP A 211 116.75 31.89 -43.08
C TRP A 211 118.09 32.56 -43.43
N PRO A 212 119.24 32.01 -42.98
CA PRO A 212 120.55 32.54 -43.32
C PRO A 212 120.90 32.24 -44.79
N LYS A 213 121.14 33.30 -45.59
CA LYS A 213 121.75 33.18 -46.92
C LYS A 213 123.20 32.69 -46.76
N ARG A 214 123.48 31.44 -47.14
CA ARG A 214 124.86 30.94 -47.28
C ARG A 214 125.51 31.59 -48.52
N ARG A 215 126.63 32.27 -48.28
CA ARG A 215 127.50 32.87 -49.29
C ARG A 215 128.41 31.80 -49.92
N SER A 216 128.69 32.02 -51.21
CA SER A 216 129.64 31.29 -52.06
C SER A 216 131.04 31.20 -51.47
N SER A 217 131.73 30.08 -51.75
CA SER A 217 133.18 30.09 -51.99
C SER A 217 133.52 29.05 -53.06
N SER A 218 134.09 29.55 -54.16
CA SER A 218 134.88 28.83 -55.15
C SER A 218 136.15 28.22 -54.53
N SER A 219 136.49 26.97 -54.87
CA SER A 219 137.85 26.59 -55.28
C SER A 219 137.90 25.15 -55.83
N TRP A 220 138.65 25.03 -56.91
CA TRP A 220 139.16 23.89 -57.67
C TRP A 220 139.69 22.69 -56.84
N ALA A 221 139.34 21.47 -57.27
CA ALA A 221 140.13 20.21 -57.26
C ALA A 221 139.37 19.14 -58.05
#